data_AF-A0A329REZ2-F1
#
_entry.id   AF-A0A329REZ2-F1
#
_cell.length_a   1.000
_cell.length_b   1.000
_cell.length_c   1.000
_cell.angle_alpha   90.00
_cell.angle_beta   90.00
_cell.angle_gamma   90.00
#
_symmetry.space_group_name_H-M   'P 1'
#
loop_
_entity.id
_entity.type
_entity.pdbx_description
1 polymer ?
#
loop_
_entity_poly.entity_id
_entity_poly.type
_entity_poly.pdbx_seq_one_letter_code
_entity_poly.pdbx_strand_id
1 'polypeptide(L)'
;MTAGVGSSLWMAPEVMMGKRYGEKADVFSLGVVISELDTHDLPYSHAKEGNSSGSGHPLPDTAVLQMVSMGKLRVRFSPFMDPGMARFVGSCVSVDPQLRPTAAEVLYYLQVAMRQF
;
A
#
# COMPACT_ATOMS: atom_id res chain seq x y z
N MET A 1 -4.39 -21.38 3.10
CA MET A 1 -4.46 -20.50 1.92
C MET A 1 -5.92 -20.20 1.64
N THR A 2 -6.39 -18.98 1.87
CA THR A 2 -7.74 -18.54 1.50
C THR A 2 -7.65 -17.77 0.19
N ALA A 3 -7.74 -18.50 -0.93
CA ALA A 3 -7.93 -17.90 -2.23
C ALA A 3 -9.37 -17.36 -2.32
N GLY A 4 -9.53 -16.06 -2.60
CA GLY A 4 -10.79 -15.51 -3.12
C GLY A 4 -11.72 -14.77 -2.15
N VAL A 5 -11.33 -14.47 -0.90
CA VAL A 5 -12.18 -13.65 -0.01
C VAL A 5 -11.31 -12.65 0.78
N GLY A 6 -11.39 -11.37 0.39
CA GLY A 6 -11.24 -10.23 1.32
C GLY A 6 -9.87 -9.69 1.73
N SER A 7 -8.72 -10.18 1.26
CA SER A 7 -7.42 -9.66 1.75
C SER A 7 -6.29 -9.54 0.72
N SER A 8 -6.55 -9.72 -0.57
CA SER A 8 -5.48 -9.69 -1.58
C SER A 8 -4.90 -8.30 -1.80
N LEU A 9 -5.70 -7.23 -1.69
CA LEU A 9 -5.25 -5.86 -1.98
C LEU A 9 -4.19 -5.34 -1.00
N TRP A 10 -4.11 -5.89 0.21
CA TRP A 10 -3.08 -5.53 1.19
C TRP A 10 -1.83 -6.40 1.08
N MET A 11 -1.84 -7.42 0.21
CA MET A 11 -0.76 -8.38 0.10
C MET A 11 0.47 -7.78 -0.57
N ALA A 12 1.65 -8.06 -0.02
CA ALA A 12 2.91 -7.63 -0.61
C ALA A 12 3.17 -8.32 -1.97
N PRO A 13 3.79 -7.64 -2.94
CA PRO A 13 4.09 -8.19 -4.27
C PRO A 13 4.76 -9.56 -4.26
N GLU A 14 5.75 -9.75 -3.38
CA GLU A 14 6.49 -11.00 -3.27
C GLU A 14 5.64 -12.16 -2.75
N VAL A 15 4.66 -11.88 -1.88
CA VAL A 15 3.71 -12.88 -1.37
C VAL A 15 2.77 -13.30 -2.49
N MET A 16 2.28 -12.35 -3.28
CA MET A 16 1.40 -12.60 -4.42
C MET A 16 2.08 -13.44 -5.51
N MET A 17 3.39 -13.26 -5.68
CA MET A 17 4.22 -14.04 -6.61
C MET A 17 4.63 -15.42 -6.05
N GLY A 18 4.20 -15.78 -4.84
CA GLY A 18 4.60 -17.03 -4.17
C GLY A 18 6.10 -17.11 -3.86
N LYS A 19 6.80 -15.98 -3.80
CA LYS A 19 8.23 -15.92 -3.44
C LYS A 19 8.37 -16.07 -1.93
N ARG A 20 9.61 -16.36 -1.48
CA ARG A 20 9.93 -16.32 -0.05
C ARG A 20 9.68 -14.92 0.50
N TYR A 21 8.83 -14.82 1.51
CA TYR A 21 8.51 -13.58 2.19
C TYR A 21 8.92 -13.67 3.66
N GLY A 22 9.03 -12.51 4.31
CA GLY A 22 9.36 -12.37 5.73
C GLY A 22 8.57 -11.23 6.34
N GLU A 23 9.03 -10.71 7.47
CA GLU A 23 8.39 -9.64 8.25
C GLU A 23 8.17 -8.34 7.46
N LYS A 24 8.95 -8.12 6.40
CA LYS A 24 8.78 -6.97 5.49
C LYS A 24 7.48 -7.02 4.69
N ALA A 25 6.86 -8.19 4.54
CA ALA A 25 5.53 -8.31 3.94
C ALA A 25 4.45 -7.68 4.83
N ASP A 26 4.57 -7.81 6.15
CA ASP A 26 3.64 -7.20 7.10
C ASP A 26 3.76 -5.68 7.10
N VAL A 27 4.99 -5.15 6.92
CA VAL A 27 5.23 -3.70 6.77
C VAL A 27 4.54 -3.13 5.52
N PHE A 28 4.51 -3.89 4.42
CA PHE A 28 3.77 -3.51 3.22
C PHE A 28 2.27 -3.44 3.52
N SER A 29 1.71 -4.51 4.09
CA SER A 29 0.28 -4.57 4.46
C SER A 29 -0.11 -3.42 5.38
N LEU A 30 0.73 -3.10 6.37
CA LEU A 30 0.53 -1.97 7.27
C LEU A 30 0.51 -0.64 6.52
N GLY A 31 1.44 -0.43 5.57
CA GLY A 31 1.45 0.78 4.75
C GLY A 31 0.19 0.95 3.91
N VAL A 32 -0.37 -0.15 3.40
CA VAL A 32 -1.67 -0.14 2.70
C VAL A 32 -2.81 0.22 3.66
N VAL A 33 -2.84 -0.35 4.86
CA VAL A 33 -3.83 -0.01 5.89
C VAL A 33 -3.75 1.47 6.29
N ILE A 34 -2.56 2.03 6.46
CA ILE A 34 -2.42 3.45 6.80
C ILE A 34 -2.98 4.35 5.67
N SER A 35 -2.78 3.98 4.41
CA SER A 35 -3.38 4.69 3.28
C SER A 35 -4.90 4.60 3.27
N GLU A 36 -5.47 3.44 3.56
CA GLU A 36 -6.93 3.24 3.71
C GLU A 36 -7.49 4.08 4.88
N LEU A 37 -6.80 4.11 6.02
CA LEU A 37 -7.20 4.92 7.18
C LEU A 37 -7.08 6.43 6.94
N ASP A 38 -6.19 6.87 6.06
CA ASP A 38 -6.03 8.29 5.71
C ASP A 38 -7.05 8.74 4.65
N THR A 39 -7.32 7.88 3.67
CA THR A 39 -8.24 8.20 2.56
C THR A 39 -9.70 7.87 2.87
N HIS A 40 -9.95 7.01 3.86
CA HIS A 40 -11.26 6.42 4.16
C HIS A 40 -11.86 5.63 2.98
N ASP A 41 -11.02 5.19 2.05
CA ASP A 41 -11.39 4.46 0.85
C ASP A 41 -10.67 3.11 0.79
N LEU A 42 -11.29 2.14 0.11
CA LEU A 42 -10.64 0.86 -0.16
C LEU A 42 -9.32 1.05 -0.92
N PRO A 43 -8.29 0.22 -0.63
CA PRO A 43 -7.02 0.29 -1.34
C PRO A 43 -7.21 0.25 -2.86
N TYR A 44 -6.53 1.17 -3.55
CA TYR A 44 -6.52 1.25 -5.01
C TYR A 44 -7.89 1.50 -5.69
N SER A 45 -8.93 1.93 -4.96
CA SER A 45 -10.24 2.31 -5.52
C SER A 45 -10.16 3.37 -6.63
N HIS A 46 -9.08 4.15 -6.63
CA HIS A 46 -8.76 5.17 -7.64
C HIS A 46 -8.25 4.60 -8.97
N ALA A 47 -7.93 3.30 -9.05
CA ALA A 47 -7.43 2.66 -10.24
C ALA A 47 -8.59 2.29 -11.18
N LYS A 48 -8.74 3.05 -12.27
CA LYS A 48 -9.76 2.85 -13.30
C LYS A 48 -9.12 2.58 -14.66
N GLU A 49 -9.79 1.80 -15.50
CA GLU A 49 -9.39 1.57 -16.90
C GLU A 49 -9.40 2.91 -17.66
N GLY A 50 -8.34 3.21 -18.44
CA GLY A 50 -8.26 4.43 -19.24
C GLY A 50 -7.78 5.65 -18.43
N ASN A 51 -6.48 5.78 -18.31
CA ASN A 51 -5.73 6.81 -17.61
C ASN A 51 -5.81 8.25 -18.21
N SER A 52 -6.93 8.69 -18.81
CA SER A 52 -7.06 10.07 -19.31
C SER A 52 -8.47 10.69 -19.40
N SER A 53 -9.56 9.93 -19.19
CA SER A 53 -10.92 10.49 -19.30
C SER A 53 -11.79 9.86 -18.21
N GLY A 54 -12.39 10.66 -17.34
CA GLY A 54 -13.00 10.25 -16.06
C GLY A 54 -14.19 9.27 -16.08
N SER A 55 -14.33 8.44 -17.12
CA SER A 55 -15.42 7.50 -17.36
C SER A 55 -14.96 6.03 -17.42
N GLY A 56 -13.87 5.68 -16.74
CA GLY A 56 -13.35 4.31 -16.69
C GLY A 56 -14.05 3.44 -15.64
N HIS A 57 -14.26 2.16 -15.96
CA HIS A 57 -14.68 1.17 -14.97
C HIS A 57 -13.54 0.89 -13.96
N PRO A 58 -13.86 0.57 -12.70
CA PRO A 58 -12.85 0.09 -11.75
C PRO A 58 -12.10 -1.10 -12.32
N LEU A 59 -10.79 -1.12 -12.14
CA LEU A 59 -9.97 -2.25 -12.56
C LEU A 59 -10.33 -3.48 -11.72
N PRO A 60 -10.40 -4.68 -12.33
CA PRO A 60 -10.57 -5.90 -11.56
C PRO A 60 -9.38 -6.11 -10.63
N ASP A 61 -9.62 -6.68 -9.44
CA ASP A 61 -8.59 -6.89 -8.41
C ASP A 61 -7.33 -7.56 -8.96
N THR A 62 -7.47 -8.54 -9.85
CA THR A 62 -6.32 -9.21 -10.48
C THR A 62 -5.42 -8.26 -11.28
N ALA A 63 -6.00 -7.28 -11.98
CA ALA A 63 -5.26 -6.27 -12.71
C ALA A 63 -4.61 -5.24 -11.76
N VAL A 64 -5.31 -4.84 -10.70
CA VAL A 64 -4.76 -3.98 -9.63
C VAL A 64 -3.51 -4.63 -9.05
N LEU A 65 -3.65 -5.88 -8.61
CA LEU A 65 -2.59 -6.70 -8.05
C LEU A 65 -1.39 -6.83 -9.01
N GLN A 66 -1.66 -7.08 -10.30
CA GLN A 66 -0.60 -7.13 -11.30
C GLN A 66 0.14 -5.78 -11.40
N MET A 67 -0.57 -4.66 -11.49
CA MET A 67 0.08 -3.34 -11.59
C MET A 67 0.86 -2.95 -10.33
N VAL A 68 0.39 -3.33 -9.14
CA VAL A 68 1.12 -3.15 -7.89
C VAL A 68 2.41 -3.95 -7.90
N SER A 69 2.36 -5.21 -8.31
CA SER A 69 3.58 -6.04 -8.42
C SER A 69 4.59 -5.54 -9.45
N MET A 70 4.11 -4.84 -10.49
CA MET A 70 4.94 -4.17 -11.49
C MET A 70 5.44 -2.79 -11.04
N GLY A 71 5.02 -2.29 -9.87
CA GLY A 71 5.32 -0.94 -9.38
C GLY A 71 4.66 0.19 -10.17
N LYS A 72 3.67 -0.12 -11.02
CA LYS A 72 2.94 0.84 -11.85
C LYS A 72 1.76 1.48 -11.12
N LEU A 73 1.28 0.82 -10.07
CA LEU A 73 0.22 1.30 -9.20
C LEU A 73 0.73 1.36 -7.77
N ARG A 74 0.44 2.47 -7.09
CA ARG A 74 0.82 2.70 -5.69
C ARG A 74 -0.40 3.17 -4.92
N VAL A 75 -0.34 3.01 -3.60
CA VAL A 75 -1.33 3.60 -2.70
C VAL A 75 -1.31 5.13 -2.83
N ARG A 76 -2.40 5.78 -2.42
CA ARG A 76 -2.52 7.24 -2.39
C ARG A 76 -2.75 7.71 -0.98
N PHE A 77 -2.44 8.97 -0.76
CA PHE A 77 -2.71 9.66 0.49
C PHE A 77 -3.63 10.84 0.21
N SER A 78 -4.43 11.18 1.21
CA SER A 78 -5.27 12.36 1.23
C SER A 78 -4.39 13.62 1.16
N PRO A 79 -4.93 14.75 0.68
CA PRO A 79 -4.22 16.02 0.69
C PRO A 79 -3.99 16.57 2.11
N PHE A 80 -4.58 15.94 3.14
CA PHE A 80 -4.48 16.36 4.53
C PHE A 80 -3.36 15.64 5.31
N MET A 81 -2.83 14.54 4.78
CA MET A 81 -1.70 13.85 5.40
C MET A 81 -0.44 14.72 5.36
N ASP A 82 0.29 14.76 6.47
CA ASP A 82 1.61 15.40 6.54
C ASP A 82 2.53 14.85 5.42
N PRO A 83 3.20 15.71 4.62
CA PRO A 83 4.08 15.26 3.55
C PRO A 83 5.29 14.42 4.00
N GLY A 84 5.73 14.57 5.25
CA GLY A 84 6.74 13.69 5.85
C GLY A 84 6.20 12.29 6.06
N MET A 85 5.03 12.19 6.71
CA MET A 85 4.32 10.94 6.94
C MET A 85 3.98 10.21 5.63
N ALA A 86 3.42 10.91 4.65
CA ALA A 86 3.08 10.32 3.35
C ALA A 86 4.31 9.73 2.64
N ARG A 87 5.46 10.41 2.69
CA ARG A 87 6.72 9.90 2.13
C ARG A 87 7.22 8.68 2.90
N PHE A 88 7.17 8.72 4.23
CA PHE A 88 7.60 7.61 5.08
C PHE A 88 6.74 6.36 4.86
N VAL A 89 5.41 6.48 4.97
CA VAL A 89 4.47 5.39 4.70
C VAL A 89 4.58 4.91 3.25
N GLY A 90 4.85 5.82 2.31
CA GLY A 90 5.17 5.49 0.92
C GLY A 90 6.37 4.55 0.76
N SER A 91 7.33 4.56 1.69
CA SER A 91 8.45 3.61 1.70
C SER A 91 8.08 2.22 2.24
N CYS A 92 7.11 2.15 3.18
CA CYS A 92 6.54 0.88 3.67
C CYS A 92 5.93 0.05 2.53
N VAL A 93 5.34 0.70 1.53
CA VAL A 93 4.73 0.05 0.36
C VAL A 93 5.65 -0.05 -0.86
N SER A 94 6.97 -0.06 -0.64
CA SER A 94 7.94 -0.31 -1.73
C SER A 94 7.75 -1.70 -2.33
N VAL A 95 7.89 -1.83 -3.65
CA VAL A 95 7.89 -3.15 -4.32
C VAL A 95 9.10 -3.97 -3.87
N ASP A 96 10.27 -3.36 -3.73
CA ASP A 96 11.45 -4.00 -3.16
C ASP A 96 11.33 -4.06 -1.62
N PRO A 97 11.28 -5.28 -1.02
CA PRO A 97 11.20 -5.44 0.43
C PRO A 97 12.39 -4.86 1.19
N GLN A 98 13.57 -4.76 0.57
CA GLN A 98 14.79 -4.23 1.22
C GLN A 98 14.72 -2.72 1.44
N LEU A 99 13.92 -2.01 0.63
CA LEU A 99 13.72 -0.57 0.76
C LEU A 99 12.65 -0.21 1.80
N ARG A 100 11.92 -1.20 2.32
CA ARG A 100 10.91 -0.98 3.36
C ARG A 100 11.62 -0.82 4.71
N PRO A 101 11.15 0.08 5.60
CA PRO A 101 11.61 0.14 6.97
C PRO A 101 11.27 -1.15 7.74
N THR A 102 11.93 -1.37 8.87
CA THR A 102 11.57 -2.43 9.84
C THR A 102 10.34 -2.01 10.64
N ALA A 103 9.63 -2.99 11.23
CA ALA A 103 8.50 -2.68 12.11
C ALA A 103 8.90 -1.76 13.28
N ALA A 104 10.12 -1.88 13.80
CA ALA A 104 10.66 -1.02 14.84
C ALA A 104 10.84 0.43 14.38
N GLU A 105 11.38 0.64 13.17
CA GLU A 105 11.51 1.98 12.58
C GLU A 105 10.14 2.62 12.31
N VAL A 106 9.17 1.83 11.84
CA VAL A 106 7.79 2.31 11.64
C VAL A 106 7.17 2.74 12.97
N LEU A 107 7.27 1.91 14.01
CA LEU A 107 6.76 2.23 15.34
C LEU A 107 7.40 3.52 15.88
N TYR A 108 8.73 3.63 15.80
CA TYR A 108 9.46 4.80 16.26
C TYR A 108 9.00 6.07 15.54
N TYR A 109 8.88 6.02 14.21
CA TYR A 109 8.41 7.16 13.42
C TYR A 109 7.01 7.61 13.82
N LEU A 110 6.07 6.66 13.95
CA LEU A 110 4.69 6.95 14.35
C LEU A 110 4.64 7.56 15.76
N GLN A 111 5.41 7.05 16.72
CA GLN A 111 5.49 7.60 18.07
C GLN A 111 6.02 9.05 18.09
N VAL A 112 7.04 9.35 17.29
CA VAL A 112 7.58 10.71 17.18
C VAL A 112 6.55 11.65 16.56
N ALA A 113 5.86 11.21 15.50
CA ALA A 113 4.82 12.00 14.85
C ALA A 113 3.63 12.29 15.78
N MET A 114 3.18 11.31 16.56
CA MET A 114 2.06 11.48 17.50
C MET A 114 2.36 12.46 18.65
N ARG A 115 3.63 12.67 19.00
CA ARG A 115 4.03 13.60 20.08
C ARG A 115 4.10 15.06 19.64
N GLN A 116 3.95 15.34 18.34
CA GLN A 116 3.97 16.70 17.80
C GLN A 116 2.57 17.36 17.81
N PHE A 117 1.56 16.64 18.30
CA PHE A 117 0.19 17.10 18.55
C PHE A 117 -0.15 16.94 20.04
#